data_AF-A0A9X8NUK4-F1
#
_entry.id   AF-A0A9X8NUK4-F1
#
_cell.length_a   1.000
_cell.length_b   1.000
_cell.length_c   1.000
_cell.angle_alpha   90.00
_cell.angle_beta   90.00
_cell.angle_gamma   90.00
#
_symmetry.space_group_name_H-M   'P 1'
#
loop_
_entity.id
_entity.type
_entity.pdbx_description
1 polymer ?
#
loop_
_entity_poly.entity_id
_entity_poly.type
_entity_poly.pdbx_seq_one_letter_code
_entity_poly.pdbx_strand_id
1 'polypeptide(L)'
;MKYGVYLGGEVMETHNDYFKACEEAQQLTRDTGAVHWAMPVKEEAKWDEQRVKAYIGYVENSEKKIMKLESDYINAQKELRGILERIESEKRSKENSQKELYVHGGWMLYDGEWVEVDKQ
;
A
#
# COMPACT_ATOMS: atom_id res chain seq x y z
N MET A 1 -11.75 29.38 30.84
CA MET A 1 -10.75 28.46 30.24
C MET A 1 -10.85 27.15 31.00
N LYS A 2 -11.03 26.02 30.32
CA LYS A 2 -11.11 24.70 30.98
C LYS A 2 -9.72 24.09 31.08
N TYR A 3 -9.49 23.32 32.14
CA TYR A 3 -8.27 22.57 32.40
C TYR A 3 -8.63 21.10 32.53
N GLY A 4 -7.87 20.25 31.86
CA GLY A 4 -8.07 18.81 31.86
C GLY A 4 -7.00 18.14 32.72
N VAL A 5 -7.39 17.08 33.41
CA VAL A 5 -6.45 16.11 33.99
C VAL A 5 -6.19 15.04 32.95
N TYR A 6 -4.92 14.83 32.59
CA TYR A 6 -4.50 13.93 31.53
C TYR A 6 -3.73 12.73 32.06
N LEU A 7 -4.00 11.55 31.48
CA LEU A 7 -3.20 10.35 31.62
C LEU A 7 -2.88 9.81 30.22
N GLY A 8 -1.59 9.61 29.90
CA GLY A 8 -1.20 9.07 28.58
C GLY A 8 -1.60 9.92 27.36
N GLY A 9 -1.96 11.19 27.56
CA GLY A 9 -2.44 12.09 26.50
C GLY A 9 -3.96 12.15 26.36
N GLU A 10 -4.71 11.34 27.11
CA GLU A 10 -6.18 11.37 27.15
C GLU A 10 -6.68 12.23 28.32
N VAL A 11 -7.74 13.00 28.10
CA VAL A 11 -8.42 13.77 29.17
C VAL A 11 -9.30 12.84 29.98
N MET A 12 -9.08 12.80 31.30
CA MET A 12 -9.89 12.03 32.26
C MET A 12 -11.00 12.86 32.89
N GLU A 13 -10.67 14.06 33.38
CA GLU A 13 -11.60 14.95 34.07
C GLU A 13 -11.35 16.40 33.65
N THR A 14 -12.36 17.27 33.74
CA THR A 14 -12.23 18.69 33.39
C THR A 14 -12.72 19.63 34.47
N HIS A 15 -11.94 20.67 34.73
CA HIS A 15 -12.25 21.70 35.70
C HIS A 15 -12.24 23.09 35.07
N ASN A 16 -13.05 23.99 35.63
CA ASN A 16 -13.02 25.41 35.26
C ASN A 16 -11.90 26.19 35.97
N ASP A 17 -11.19 25.55 36.91
CA ASP A 17 -10.13 26.13 37.73
C ASP A 17 -8.84 25.28 37.62
N TYR A 18 -7.71 25.95 37.41
CA TYR A 18 -6.43 25.28 37.22
C TYR A 18 -5.91 24.60 38.49
N PHE A 19 -6.10 25.22 39.64
CA PHE A 19 -5.62 24.68 40.91
C PHE A 19 -6.41 23.44 41.31
N LYS A 20 -7.72 23.40 41.04
CA LYS A 20 -8.51 22.17 41.17
C LYS A 20 -8.00 21.04 40.27
N ALA A 21 -7.70 21.32 39.00
CA ALA A 21 -7.14 20.31 38.11
C ALA A 21 -5.77 19.81 38.60
N CYS A 22 -4.95 20.68 39.18
CA CYS A 22 -3.67 20.28 39.77
C CYS A 22 -3.84 19.42 41.02
N GLU A 23 -4.75 19.80 41.91
CA GLU A 23 -5.07 19.03 43.12
C GLU A 23 -5.53 17.61 42.76
N GLU A 24 -6.42 17.51 41.77
CA GLU A 24 -6.93 16.22 41.30
C GLU A 24 -5.87 15.38 40.60
N ALA A 25 -5.05 15.98 39.73
CA ALA A 25 -3.92 15.29 39.11
C ALA A 25 -2.90 14.78 40.14
N GLN A 26 -2.61 15.56 41.19
CA GLN A 26 -1.73 15.13 42.27
C GLN A 26 -2.34 13.97 43.07
N GLN A 27 -3.63 14.04 43.37
CA GLN A 27 -4.33 12.99 44.10
C GLN A 27 -4.36 11.67 43.29
N LEU A 28 -4.76 11.74 42.02
CA LEU A 28 -4.75 10.57 41.13
C LEU A 28 -3.34 10.00 40.94
N THR A 29 -2.31 10.83 40.90
CA THR A 29 -0.92 10.36 40.83
C THR A 29 -0.52 9.59 42.09
N ARG A 30 -0.95 10.04 43.28
CA ARG A 30 -0.70 9.32 44.54
C ARG A 30 -1.46 7.99 44.59
N ASP A 31 -2.71 7.99 44.13
CA ASP A 31 -3.59 6.82 44.23
C ASP A 31 -3.22 5.71 43.24
N THR A 32 -2.72 6.09 42.06
CA THR A 32 -2.44 5.13 40.96
C THR A 32 -0.96 4.83 40.78
N GLY A 33 -0.06 5.68 41.26
CA GLY A 33 1.37 5.63 40.97
C GLY A 33 1.75 6.06 39.54
N ALA A 34 0.78 6.44 38.70
CA ALA A 34 1.01 6.94 37.35
C ALA A 34 0.95 8.48 37.32
N VAL A 35 1.85 9.11 36.58
CA VAL A 35 1.92 10.58 36.51
C VAL A 35 0.72 11.13 35.72
N HIS A 36 -0.11 11.91 36.41
CA HIS A 36 -1.20 12.68 35.80
C HIS A 36 -0.79 14.13 35.61
N TRP A 37 -1.27 14.76 34.55
CA TRP A 37 -0.94 16.15 34.20
C TRP A 37 -2.16 17.04 34.21
N ALA A 38 -2.05 18.23 34.82
CA ALA A 38 -3.06 19.28 34.69
C ALA A 38 -2.64 20.25 33.57
N MET A 39 -3.41 20.31 32.48
CA MET A 39 -3.11 21.16 31.33
C MET A 39 -4.37 21.89 30.85
N PRO A 40 -4.25 23.06 30.19
CA PRO A 40 -5.39 23.67 29.55
C PRO A 40 -5.98 22.74 28.50
N VAL A 41 -7.31 22.52 28.55
CA VAL A 41 -8.00 21.88 27.45
C VAL A 41 -8.00 22.89 26.31
N LYS A 42 -7.16 22.64 25.31
CA LYS A 42 -7.36 23.29 24.02
C LYS A 42 -8.66 22.71 23.47
N GLU A 43 -9.70 23.53 23.39
CA GLU A 43 -10.76 23.22 22.43
C GLU A 43 -10.07 22.99 21.10
N GLU A 44 -10.22 21.78 20.54
CA GLU A 44 -9.78 21.55 19.17
C GLU A 44 -10.57 22.51 18.31
N ALA A 45 -9.94 23.64 17.97
CA ALA A 45 -10.54 24.62 17.11
C ALA A 45 -10.86 23.89 15.81
N LYS A 46 -12.15 23.82 15.47
CA LYS A 46 -12.59 23.32 14.18
C LYS A 46 -11.75 24.00 13.12
N TRP A 47 -11.19 23.21 12.21
CA TRP A 47 -10.45 23.77 11.09
C TRP A 47 -11.32 24.76 10.34
N ASP A 48 -10.71 25.84 9.88
CA ASP A 48 -11.39 26.80 9.04
C ASP A 48 -11.86 26.14 7.73
N GLU A 49 -12.90 26.71 7.13
CA GLU A 49 -13.55 26.15 5.95
C GLU A 49 -12.58 26.02 4.76
N GLN A 50 -11.61 26.93 4.63
CA GLN A 50 -10.63 26.90 3.56
C GLN A 50 -9.71 25.69 3.72
N ARG A 51 -9.24 25.42 4.94
CA ARG A 51 -8.45 24.23 5.24
C ARG A 51 -9.26 22.96 4.99
N VAL A 52 -10.51 22.88 5.42
CA VAL A 52 -11.38 21.72 5.16
C VAL A 52 -11.53 21.48 3.65
N LYS A 53 -11.83 22.52 2.88
CA LYS A 53 -11.95 22.43 1.41
C LYS A 53 -10.67 21.95 0.74
N ALA A 54 -9.51 22.44 1.19
CA ALA A 54 -8.23 22.01 0.65
C ALA A 54 -8.00 20.50 0.84
N TYR A 55 -8.28 19.98 2.04
CA TYR A 55 -8.12 18.55 2.33
C TYR A 55 -9.12 17.68 1.58
N ILE A 56 -10.37 18.13 1.42
CA ILE A 56 -11.34 17.45 0.54
C ILE A 56 -10.77 17.35 -0.88
N GLY A 57 -10.26 18.45 -1.43
CA GLY A 57 -9.64 18.43 -2.76
C GLY A 57 -8.42 17.52 -2.87
N TYR A 58 -7.62 17.39 -1.80
CA TYR A 58 -6.51 16.44 -1.77
C TYR A 58 -6.98 14.98 -1.81
N VAL A 59 -8.05 14.64 -1.10
CA VAL A 59 -8.65 13.30 -1.12
C VAL A 59 -9.19 13.00 -2.52
N GLU A 60 -10.02 13.87 -3.09
CA GLU A 60 -10.60 13.68 -4.42
C GLU A 60 -9.53 13.55 -5.52
N ASN A 61 -8.44 14.32 -5.43
CA ASN A 61 -7.33 14.21 -6.38
C ASN A 61 -6.55 12.90 -6.21
N SER A 62 -6.42 12.42 -4.98
CA SER A 62 -5.77 11.13 -4.70
C SER A 62 -6.60 9.98 -5.23
N GLU A 63 -7.92 10.00 -5.07
CA GLU A 63 -8.83 9.01 -5.65
C GLU A 63 -8.70 8.94 -7.17
N LYS A 64 -8.69 10.08 -7.86
CA LYS A 64 -8.49 10.14 -9.32
C LYS A 64 -7.16 9.53 -9.76
N LYS A 65 -6.08 9.79 -9.00
CA LYS A 65 -4.76 9.20 -9.29
C LYS A 65 -4.75 7.70 -9.09
N ILE A 66 -5.39 7.21 -8.03
CA ILE A 66 -5.52 5.78 -7.75
C ILE A 66 -6.26 5.09 -8.91
N MET A 67 -7.43 5.60 -9.30
CA MET A 67 -8.20 5.03 -10.42
C MET A 67 -7.39 4.94 -11.72
N LYS A 68 -6.57 5.95 -12.01
CA LYS A 68 -5.70 5.93 -13.19
C LYS A 68 -4.65 4.84 -13.08
N LEU A 69 -3.96 4.73 -11.93
CA LEU A 69 -2.93 3.71 -11.72
C LEU A 69 -3.51 2.29 -11.79
N GLU A 70 -4.72 2.07 -11.28
CA GLU A 70 -5.42 0.78 -11.40
C GLU A 70 -5.72 0.42 -12.86
N SER A 71 -6.18 1.39 -13.65
CA SER A 71 -6.40 1.21 -15.10
C SER A 71 -5.09 0.89 -15.85
N ASP A 72 -4.03 1.65 -15.57
CA ASP A 72 -2.71 1.44 -16.17
C ASP A 72 -2.16 0.06 -15.83
N TYR A 73 -2.34 -0.39 -14.58
CA TYR A 73 -1.97 -1.74 -14.14
C TYR A 73 -2.73 -2.84 -14.92
N ILE A 74 -4.05 -2.72 -15.05
CA ILE A 74 -4.87 -3.69 -15.80
C ILE A 74 -4.40 -3.78 -17.26
N ASN A 75 -4.06 -2.65 -17.87
CA ASN A 75 -3.57 -2.63 -19.26
C ASN A 75 -2.20 -3.32 -19.39
N ALA A 76 -1.26 -3.01 -18.49
CA ALA A 76 0.04 -3.68 -18.47
C ALA A 76 -0.09 -5.21 -18.30
N GLN A 77 -1.01 -5.68 -17.45
CA GLN A 77 -1.27 -7.11 -17.29
C GLN A 77 -1.77 -7.77 -18.60
N LYS A 78 -2.63 -7.09 -19.36
CA LYS A 78 -3.10 -7.59 -20.65
C LYS A 78 -1.97 -7.69 -21.68
N GLU A 79 -1.10 -6.68 -21.73
CA GLU A 79 0.06 -6.70 -22.63
C GLU A 79 1.03 -7.83 -22.29
N LEU A 80 1.33 -8.02 -21.00
CA LEU A 80 2.17 -9.12 -20.53
C LEU A 80 1.59 -10.49 -20.90
N ARG A 81 0.26 -10.65 -20.75
CA ARG A 81 -0.42 -11.88 -21.18
C ARG A 81 -0.25 -12.12 -22.68
N GLY A 82 -0.42 -11.10 -23.51
CA GLY A 82 -0.21 -11.22 -24.96
C GLY A 82 1.23 -11.62 -25.33
N ILE A 83 2.22 -11.13 -24.58
CA ILE A 83 3.62 -11.55 -24.77
C ILE A 83 3.80 -13.03 -24.43
N LEU A 84 3.22 -13.50 -23.32
CA LEU A 84 3.29 -14.92 -22.92
C LEU A 84 2.66 -15.84 -23.97
N GLU A 85 1.48 -15.47 -24.49
CA GLU A 85 0.79 -16.23 -25.54
C GLU A 85 1.64 -16.32 -26.82
N ARG A 86 2.33 -15.23 -27.19
CA ARG A 86 3.27 -15.22 -28.34
C ARG A 86 4.49 -16.12 -28.10
N ILE A 87 5.11 -16.07 -26.92
CA ILE A 87 6.24 -16.95 -26.59
C ILE A 87 5.82 -18.42 -26.72
N GLU A 88 4.63 -18.77 -26.24
CA GLU A 88 4.14 -20.14 -26.29
C GLU A 88 3.79 -20.60 -27.73
N SER A 89 3.33 -19.67 -28.58
CA SER A 89 3.17 -19.92 -30.01
C SER A 89 4.50 -20.19 -30.70
N GLU A 90 5.53 -19.39 -30.42
CA GLU A 90 6.87 -19.57 -31.00
C GLU A 90 7.51 -20.89 -30.53
N LYS A 91 7.34 -21.27 -29.25
CA LYS A 91 7.80 -22.58 -28.75
C LYS A 91 7.19 -23.74 -29.54
N ARG A 92 5.87 -23.70 -29.76
CA ARG A 92 5.17 -24.72 -30.56
C ARG A 92 5.63 -24.75 -32.01
N SER A 93 5.79 -23.57 -32.63
CA SER A 93 6.32 -23.45 -33.99
C SER A 93 7.72 -24.04 -34.12
N LYS A 94 8.60 -23.76 -33.14
CA LYS A 94 9.95 -24.32 -33.06
C LYS A 94 9.91 -25.85 -32.94
N GLU A 95 9.10 -26.40 -32.05
CA GLU A 95 8.96 -27.85 -31.86
C GLU A 95 8.49 -28.54 -33.14
N ASN A 96 7.50 -27.96 -33.84
CA ASN A 96 7.04 -28.49 -35.12
C ASN A 96 8.16 -28.47 -36.17
N SER A 97 8.87 -27.35 -36.29
CA SER A 97 10.00 -27.23 -37.22
C SER A 97 11.12 -28.23 -36.91
N GLN A 98 11.42 -28.46 -35.62
CA GLN A 98 12.39 -29.47 -35.19
C GLN A 98 11.95 -30.89 -35.54
N LYS A 99 10.66 -31.21 -35.41
CA LYS A 99 10.12 -32.50 -35.85
C LYS A 99 10.27 -32.69 -37.35
N GLU A 100 9.93 -31.67 -38.15
CA GLU A 100 10.08 -31.72 -39.61
C GLU A 100 11.56 -31.91 -40.02
N LEU A 101 12.48 -31.17 -39.40
CA LEU A 101 13.92 -31.32 -39.61
C LEU A 101 14.42 -32.72 -39.25
N TYR A 102 13.93 -33.29 -38.15
CA TYR A 102 14.23 -34.67 -37.81
C TYR A 102 13.65 -35.62 -38.85
N VAL A 103 12.35 -35.56 -39.14
CA VAL A 103 11.62 -36.52 -40.00
C VAL A 103 12.05 -36.46 -41.46
N HIS A 104 12.34 -35.29 -42.00
CA HIS A 104 12.67 -35.12 -43.42
C HIS A 104 14.15 -34.80 -43.67
N GLY A 105 14.78 -34.03 -42.78
CA GLY A 105 16.18 -33.64 -42.93
C GLY A 105 17.19 -34.58 -42.25
N GLY A 106 16.77 -35.34 -41.24
CA GLY A 106 17.72 -36.11 -40.43
C GLY A 106 18.55 -35.23 -39.50
N TRP A 107 18.04 -34.06 -39.11
CA TRP A 107 18.73 -33.14 -38.20
C TRP A 107 17.99 -33.02 -36.87
N MET A 108 18.73 -32.99 -35.76
CA MET A 108 18.18 -32.70 -34.44
C MET A 108 19.04 -31.70 -33.68
N LEU A 109 18.42 -30.99 -32.75
CA LEU A 109 19.15 -30.11 -31.82
C LEU A 109 19.45 -30.89 -30.54
N TYR A 110 20.72 -31.08 -30.20
CA TYR A 110 21.19 -31.75 -28.99
C TYR A 110 22.13 -30.83 -28.23
N ASP A 111 21.81 -30.54 -26.96
CA ASP A 111 22.56 -29.60 -26.10
C ASP A 111 22.83 -28.22 -26.74
N GLY A 112 21.90 -27.74 -27.57
CA GLY A 112 22.02 -26.46 -28.27
C GLY A 112 22.80 -26.51 -29.58
N GLU A 113 23.35 -27.65 -29.98
CA GLU A 113 24.04 -27.84 -31.24
C GLU A 113 23.20 -28.66 -32.24
N TRP A 114 23.31 -28.34 -33.53
CA TRP A 114 22.66 -29.11 -34.59
C TRP A 114 23.53 -30.31 -34.96
N VAL A 115 22.94 -31.50 -34.90
CA VAL A 115 23.58 -32.76 -35.26
C VAL A 115 22.78 -33.48 -36.33
N GLU A 116 23.48 -34.04 -37.32
CA GLU A 116 22.90 -34.93 -38.32
C GLU A 116 22.83 -36.35 -37.74
N VAL A 117 21.68 -37.01 -37.92
CA VAL A 117 21.41 -38.36 -37.43
C VAL A 117 21.15 -39.30 -38.59
N ASP A 118 21.92 -40.39 -38.62
CA ASP A 118 21.68 -41.50 -39.54
C ASP A 118 20.35 -42.17 -39.17
N LYS A 119 19.36 -42.00 -40.05
CA LYS A 119 18.11 -42.75 -39.97
C LYS A 119 18.38 -44.17 -40.45
N GLN A 120 18.36 -45.13 -39.53
CA GLN A 120 18.26 -46.56 -39.88
C GLN A 120 16.91 -46.87 -40.52
#